data_AF-M4SS99-F1
#
_entry.id   AF-M4SS99-F1
#
_cell.length_a   1.000
_cell.length_b   1.000
_cell.length_c   1.000
_cell.angle_alpha   90.00
_cell.angle_beta   90.00
_cell.angle_gamma   90.00
#
_symmetry.space_group_name_H-M   'P 1'
#
loop_
_entity.id
_entity.type
_entity.pdbx_description
1 polymer ?
#
loop_
_entity_poly.entity_id
_entity_poly.type
_entity_poly.pdbx_seq_one_letter_code
_entity_poly.pdbx_strand_id
1 'polypeptide(L)'
;KKHIYAKPANPAQKASARAIITELLREADKLAEKYEEARSITTPSHSKAIEDILTAIYRNKDRKYTEGDFGGSRNSCGPTTDGNSAVGKKLLDDMICLCTNKAAGTASECGGNDAPQVNGDGTNTGAKAISHITDLCKSPAKPPALTGELIEARLALFHSILGRHPNGQAGDEIRYVLGKYSGSQCDGASEQNCVNYVAQLTPPGTGITWENKMRDAIEKLKAGQTASAALRHYRQQLKNLALTARNTYEAAKLATEGTTLPLPQTTPGVVEITETDTTCEKKGTGDACKPPCKVEGTGKDAKCKLNKEKAKKLEEKTEQKDGGDSKTTNTTGSNSFLIKTSLLTLAFLLF
;
A
#
# COMPACT_ATOMS: atom_id res chain seq x y z
N LYS A 1 9.34 44.30 23.56
CA LYS A 1 8.95 43.80 22.21
C LYS A 1 9.99 44.02 21.09
N LYS A 2 11.27 44.37 21.38
CA LYS A 2 12.30 44.67 20.35
C LYS A 2 13.23 43.50 19.97
N HIS A 3 13.14 42.35 20.64
CA HIS A 3 14.18 41.32 20.56
C HIS A 3 14.00 40.27 19.45
N ILE A 4 12.85 40.12 18.81
CA ILE A 4 12.62 39.02 17.84
C ILE A 4 13.39 39.23 16.52
N TYR A 5 13.73 40.48 16.16
CA TYR A 5 14.45 40.82 14.92
C TYR A 5 15.88 41.37 15.13
N ALA A 6 16.41 41.29 16.35
CA ALA A 6 17.76 41.80 16.63
C ALA A 6 18.82 40.97 15.89
N LYS A 7 19.69 41.62 15.12
CA LYS A 7 20.76 40.93 14.38
C LYS A 7 21.87 40.49 15.34
N PRO A 8 22.52 39.33 15.11
CA PRO A 8 23.75 38.96 15.82
C PRO A 8 24.79 40.07 15.67
N ALA A 9 25.29 40.60 16.79
CA ALA A 9 26.21 41.73 16.82
C ALA A 9 27.66 41.32 16.54
N ASN A 10 28.06 40.10 16.95
CA ASN A 10 29.42 39.59 16.79
C ASN A 10 29.63 38.94 15.41
N PRO A 11 30.61 39.39 14.59
CA PRO A 11 30.88 38.84 13.26
C PRO A 11 31.25 37.34 13.23
N ALA A 12 32.03 36.87 14.19
CA ALA A 12 32.46 35.46 14.26
C ALA A 12 31.27 34.54 14.61
N GLN A 13 30.43 34.96 15.56
CA GLN A 13 29.22 34.21 15.94
C GLN A 13 28.20 34.19 14.81
N LYS A 14 28.07 35.29 14.08
CA LYS A 14 27.24 35.37 12.88
C LYS A 14 27.71 34.42 11.79
N ALA A 15 29.03 34.28 11.58
CA ALA A 15 29.59 33.34 10.62
C ALA A 15 29.34 31.88 11.02
N SER A 16 29.57 31.53 12.29
CA SER A 16 29.32 30.18 12.83
C SER A 16 27.85 29.78 12.73
N ALA A 17 26.93 30.64 13.19
CA ALA A 17 25.50 30.39 13.11
C ALA A 17 25.01 30.23 11.66
N ARG A 18 25.57 31.01 10.71
CA ARG A 18 25.27 30.88 9.28
C ARG A 18 25.73 29.54 8.72
N ALA A 19 26.90 29.05 9.10
CA ALA A 19 27.40 27.75 8.64
C ALA A 19 26.48 26.61 9.13
N ILE A 20 26.13 26.62 10.42
CA ILE A 20 25.21 25.64 11.01
C ILE A 20 23.83 25.69 10.35
N ILE A 21 23.25 26.89 10.21
CA ILE A 21 21.92 27.04 9.58
C ILE A 21 21.95 26.61 8.11
N THR A 22 23.03 26.90 7.37
CA THR A 22 23.20 26.42 5.99
C THR A 22 23.17 24.89 5.92
N GLU A 23 23.83 24.21 6.86
CA GLU A 23 23.82 22.75 6.90
C GLU A 23 22.43 22.18 7.26
N LEU A 24 21.74 22.78 8.22
CA LEU A 24 20.36 22.41 8.56
C LEU A 24 19.39 22.60 7.39
N LEU A 25 19.59 23.64 6.58
CA LEU A 25 18.82 23.86 5.35
C LEU A 25 19.12 22.77 4.31
N ARG A 26 20.39 22.39 4.14
CA ARG A 26 20.80 21.30 3.23
C ARG A 26 20.20 19.96 3.62
N GLU A 27 20.05 19.68 4.91
CA GLU A 27 19.34 18.50 5.42
C GLU A 27 17.83 18.60 5.20
N ALA A 28 17.25 19.78 5.42
CA ALA A 28 15.83 20.02 5.19
C ALA A 28 15.45 19.82 3.71
N ASP A 29 16.28 20.25 2.77
CA ASP A 29 16.05 20.06 1.33
C ASP A 29 15.99 18.57 0.97
N LYS A 30 16.93 17.76 1.48
CA LYS A 30 16.93 16.31 1.29
C LYS A 30 15.67 15.64 1.89
N LEU A 31 15.20 16.14 3.03
CA LEU A 31 13.98 15.64 3.66
C LEU A 31 12.72 16.07 2.91
N ALA A 32 12.71 17.25 2.29
CA ALA A 32 11.60 17.74 1.50
C ALA A 32 11.36 16.85 0.28
N GLU A 33 12.43 16.39 -0.39
CA GLU A 33 12.32 15.43 -1.51
C GLU A 33 11.64 14.13 -1.06
N LYS A 34 12.10 13.53 0.06
CA LYS A 34 11.50 12.32 0.63
C LYS A 34 10.06 12.52 1.10
N TYR A 35 9.75 13.70 1.63
CA TYR A 35 8.40 14.07 2.03
C TYR A 35 7.47 14.12 0.82
N GLU A 36 7.88 14.76 -0.28
CA GLU A 36 7.06 14.84 -1.49
C GLU A 36 6.91 13.47 -2.18
N GLU A 37 7.94 12.63 -2.17
CA GLU A 37 7.84 11.23 -2.63
C GLU A 37 6.76 10.47 -1.85
N ALA A 38 6.83 10.48 -0.51
CA ALA A 38 5.83 9.82 0.33
C ALA A 38 4.41 10.42 0.16
N ARG A 39 4.32 11.74 -0.10
CA ARG A 39 3.06 12.43 -0.37
C ARG A 39 2.43 12.00 -1.68
N SER A 40 3.25 11.83 -2.72
CA SER A 40 2.82 11.40 -4.05
C SER A 40 2.19 10.00 -4.04
N ILE A 41 2.65 9.13 -3.14
CA ILE A 41 2.09 7.78 -2.93
C ILE A 41 0.83 7.84 -2.07
N THR A 42 0.89 8.53 -0.93
CA THR A 42 -0.21 8.58 0.05
C THR A 42 -1.50 9.12 -0.55
N THR A 43 -1.39 10.18 -1.38
CA THR A 43 -2.54 10.91 -1.93
C THR A 43 -3.47 10.00 -2.76
N PRO A 44 -2.98 9.22 -3.76
CA PRO A 44 -3.83 8.36 -4.57
C PRO A 44 -4.06 6.95 -3.99
N SER A 45 -3.29 6.49 -3.00
CA SER A 45 -3.35 5.08 -2.55
C SER A 45 -4.75 4.61 -2.19
N HIS A 46 -5.49 5.41 -1.40
CA HIS A 46 -6.84 5.05 -0.98
C HIS A 46 -7.84 5.06 -2.13
N SER A 47 -7.80 6.07 -3.02
CA SER A 47 -8.72 6.14 -4.15
C SER A 47 -8.48 5.02 -5.16
N LYS A 48 -7.21 4.70 -5.45
CA LYS A 48 -6.87 3.58 -6.34
C LYS A 48 -7.25 2.22 -5.75
N ALA A 49 -7.11 2.04 -4.44
CA ALA A 49 -7.61 0.84 -3.77
C ALA A 49 -9.13 0.70 -3.92
N ILE A 50 -9.89 1.79 -3.79
CA ILE A 50 -11.33 1.80 -4.06
C ILE A 50 -11.61 1.44 -5.52
N GLU A 51 -10.87 1.99 -6.48
CA GLU A 51 -11.06 1.67 -7.90
C GLU A 51 -10.86 0.17 -8.19
N ASP A 52 -9.85 -0.46 -7.60
CA ASP A 52 -9.64 -1.90 -7.73
C ASP A 52 -10.75 -2.72 -7.06
N ILE A 53 -11.23 -2.32 -5.88
CA ILE A 53 -12.38 -2.97 -5.21
C ILE A 53 -13.65 -2.86 -6.07
N LEU A 54 -13.93 -1.68 -6.61
CA LEU A 54 -15.07 -1.49 -7.50
C LEU A 54 -14.93 -2.32 -8.77
N THR A 55 -13.73 -2.40 -9.33
CA THR A 55 -13.44 -3.24 -10.49
C THR A 55 -13.62 -4.73 -10.16
N ALA A 56 -13.23 -5.17 -8.97
CA ALA A 56 -13.48 -6.54 -8.51
C ALA A 56 -14.99 -6.85 -8.42
N ILE A 57 -15.77 -5.92 -7.88
CA ILE A 57 -17.21 -6.12 -7.68
C ILE A 57 -17.99 -6.03 -9.00
N TYR A 58 -17.72 -5.01 -9.81
CA TYR A 58 -18.54 -4.63 -10.97
C TYR A 58 -17.88 -4.88 -12.33
N ARG A 59 -16.59 -5.24 -12.38
CA ARG A 59 -15.72 -5.21 -13.59
C ARG A 59 -15.48 -3.80 -14.15
N ASN A 60 -15.92 -2.77 -13.45
CA ASN A 60 -15.79 -1.37 -13.83
C ASN A 60 -15.75 -0.50 -12.58
N LYS A 61 -15.37 0.77 -12.75
CA LYS A 61 -15.31 1.76 -11.67
C LYS A 61 -16.61 2.53 -11.46
N ASP A 62 -17.62 2.33 -12.31
CA ASP A 62 -18.85 3.13 -12.36
C ASP A 62 -19.94 2.60 -11.40
N ARG A 63 -19.63 1.56 -10.61
CA ARG A 63 -20.53 0.94 -9.63
C ARG A 63 -21.84 0.44 -10.24
N LYS A 64 -21.81 0.08 -11.52
CA LYS A 64 -22.98 -0.36 -12.26
C LYS A 64 -22.81 -1.80 -12.70
N TYR A 65 -23.80 -2.63 -12.39
CA TYR A 65 -23.85 -3.99 -12.92
C TYR A 65 -24.13 -3.95 -14.42
N THR A 66 -23.42 -4.80 -15.15
CA THR A 66 -23.65 -5.08 -16.57
C THR A 66 -23.69 -6.60 -16.75
N GLU A 67 -24.63 -7.10 -17.55
CA GLU A 67 -24.79 -8.55 -17.77
C GLU A 67 -23.49 -9.18 -18.29
N GLY A 68 -22.86 -8.55 -19.28
CA GLY A 68 -21.60 -9.01 -19.85
C GLY A 68 -21.67 -10.49 -20.23
N ASP A 69 -20.76 -11.28 -19.67
CA ASP A 69 -20.58 -12.70 -19.96
C ASP A 69 -21.57 -13.62 -19.19
N PHE A 70 -22.40 -13.09 -18.29
CA PHE A 70 -23.35 -13.89 -17.51
C PHE A 70 -24.39 -14.55 -18.43
N GLY A 71 -25.10 -13.75 -19.24
CA GLY A 71 -25.92 -14.18 -20.38
C GLY A 71 -26.91 -15.34 -20.14
N GLY A 72 -27.52 -15.84 -21.22
CA GLY A 72 -28.46 -16.99 -21.16
C GLY A 72 -27.83 -18.36 -20.87
N SER A 73 -26.51 -18.48 -20.95
CA SER A 73 -25.79 -19.74 -20.71
C SER A 73 -25.29 -19.92 -19.28
N ARG A 74 -25.30 -18.87 -18.45
CA ARG A 74 -24.71 -18.87 -17.09
C ARG A 74 -23.25 -19.36 -17.08
N ASN A 75 -22.50 -19.04 -18.15
CA ASN A 75 -21.09 -19.40 -18.27
C ASN A 75 -20.24 -18.82 -17.12
N SER A 76 -20.60 -17.64 -16.60
CA SER A 76 -19.95 -17.06 -15.42
C SER A 76 -20.07 -17.92 -14.15
N CYS A 77 -20.91 -18.96 -14.13
CA CYS A 77 -21.03 -19.91 -13.02
C CYS A 77 -20.16 -21.18 -13.20
N GLY A 78 -19.68 -21.45 -14.42
CA GLY A 78 -18.90 -22.65 -14.72
C GLY A 78 -19.78 -23.91 -14.82
N PRO A 79 -20.62 -24.02 -15.87
CA PRO A 79 -21.67 -25.04 -15.97
C PRO A 79 -21.16 -26.46 -16.28
N THR A 80 -19.85 -26.70 -16.29
CA THR A 80 -19.24 -28.02 -16.55
C THR A 80 -18.23 -28.37 -15.46
N THR A 81 -17.70 -29.59 -15.47
CA THR A 81 -16.64 -30.04 -14.57
C THR A 81 -15.37 -29.19 -14.68
N ASP A 82 -15.04 -28.74 -15.89
CA ASP A 82 -13.83 -27.95 -16.18
C ASP A 82 -14.01 -26.46 -15.84
N GLY A 83 -15.20 -26.05 -15.42
CA GLY A 83 -15.56 -24.65 -15.20
C GLY A 83 -15.68 -23.89 -16.53
N ASN A 84 -15.41 -22.58 -16.49
CA ASN A 84 -15.44 -21.75 -17.70
C ASN A 84 -14.56 -20.51 -17.53
N SER A 85 -13.97 -20.01 -18.61
CA SER A 85 -13.13 -18.79 -18.58
C SER A 85 -13.91 -17.50 -18.24
N ALA A 86 -15.24 -17.52 -18.31
CA ALA A 86 -16.09 -16.41 -17.87
C ALA A 86 -16.20 -16.28 -16.34
N VAL A 87 -15.91 -17.34 -15.59
CA VAL A 87 -16.06 -17.39 -14.13
C VAL A 87 -15.12 -16.40 -13.44
N GLY A 88 -15.59 -15.78 -12.35
CA GLY A 88 -14.73 -14.98 -11.48
C GLY A 88 -14.25 -13.66 -12.07
N LYS A 89 -14.85 -13.21 -13.18
CA LYS A 89 -14.57 -11.89 -13.79
C LYS A 89 -15.05 -10.73 -12.93
N LYS A 90 -16.14 -10.91 -12.19
CA LYS A 90 -16.69 -9.93 -11.24
C LYS A 90 -17.48 -10.63 -10.14
N LEU A 91 -17.34 -10.15 -8.91
CA LEU A 91 -17.96 -10.78 -7.73
C LEU A 91 -19.49 -10.85 -7.82
N LEU A 92 -20.13 -9.89 -8.49
CA LEU A 92 -21.57 -9.89 -8.64
C LEU A 92 -22.08 -11.07 -9.47
N ASP A 93 -21.35 -11.53 -10.49
CA ASP A 93 -21.78 -12.71 -11.24
C ASP A 93 -21.78 -13.94 -10.35
N ASP A 94 -20.73 -14.09 -9.53
CA ASP A 94 -20.61 -15.18 -8.58
C ASP A 94 -21.76 -15.15 -7.55
N MET A 95 -22.19 -13.97 -7.10
CA MET A 95 -23.37 -13.82 -6.25
C MET A 95 -24.65 -14.26 -6.96
N ILE A 96 -24.86 -13.92 -8.24
CA ILE A 96 -26.03 -14.41 -9.00
C ILE A 96 -25.98 -15.93 -9.10
N CYS A 97 -24.81 -16.51 -9.37
CA CYS A 97 -24.62 -17.95 -9.47
C CYS A 97 -25.01 -18.70 -8.18
N LEU A 98 -24.63 -18.15 -7.03
CA LEU A 98 -24.90 -18.72 -5.71
C LEU A 98 -26.35 -18.55 -5.23
N CYS A 99 -27.03 -17.49 -5.68
CA CYS A 99 -28.28 -17.06 -5.07
C CYS A 99 -29.51 -17.14 -5.99
N THR A 100 -29.35 -17.57 -7.24
CA THR A 100 -30.48 -17.63 -8.21
C THR A 100 -30.56 -18.97 -8.93
N ASN A 101 -31.79 -19.36 -9.29
CA ASN A 101 -32.08 -20.54 -10.10
C ASN A 101 -32.13 -20.20 -11.59
N LYS A 102 -31.93 -21.22 -12.43
CA LYS A 102 -32.07 -21.15 -13.89
C LYS A 102 -33.48 -21.44 -14.39
N ALA A 103 -34.21 -22.38 -13.78
CA ALA A 103 -35.51 -22.81 -14.34
C ALA A 103 -36.58 -23.21 -13.32
N ALA A 104 -36.20 -23.46 -12.06
CA ALA A 104 -37.16 -23.71 -10.99
C ALA A 104 -37.73 -22.38 -10.45
N GLY A 105 -38.87 -22.47 -9.76
CA GLY A 105 -39.41 -21.37 -8.95
C GLY A 105 -38.37 -20.78 -8.00
N THR A 106 -38.72 -19.63 -7.42
CA THR A 106 -37.81 -18.73 -6.72
C THR A 106 -36.77 -19.42 -5.83
N ALA A 107 -35.51 -19.00 -5.95
CA ALA A 107 -34.41 -19.58 -5.19
C ALA A 107 -34.55 -19.22 -3.70
N SER A 108 -34.26 -20.18 -2.82
CA SER A 108 -34.22 -20.00 -1.35
C SER A 108 -32.79 -19.72 -0.84
N GLU A 109 -31.83 -19.92 -1.73
CA GLU A 109 -30.40 -19.73 -1.51
C GLU A 109 -30.09 -18.28 -1.09
N CYS A 110 -29.01 -18.12 -0.32
CA CYS A 110 -28.59 -16.82 0.22
C CYS A 110 -29.65 -16.08 1.06
N GLY A 111 -30.69 -16.79 1.55
CA GLY A 111 -31.72 -16.24 2.42
C GLY A 111 -32.79 -15.43 1.68
N GLY A 112 -32.85 -15.51 0.36
CA GLY A 112 -33.95 -14.92 -0.41
C GLY A 112 -35.16 -15.82 -0.37
N ASN A 113 -36.30 -15.35 0.13
CA ASN A 113 -37.56 -15.83 -0.42
C ASN A 113 -37.79 -15.00 -1.68
N ASP A 114 -38.09 -15.63 -2.80
CA ASP A 114 -38.45 -14.92 -4.03
C ASP A 114 -37.32 -14.29 -4.85
N ALA A 115 -36.10 -14.82 -4.74
CA ALA A 115 -35.00 -14.40 -5.62
C ALA A 115 -35.36 -14.68 -7.10
N PRO A 116 -35.21 -13.68 -8.01
CA PRO A 116 -35.55 -13.86 -9.42
C PRO A 116 -34.76 -15.02 -10.04
N GLN A 117 -35.45 -15.85 -10.83
CA GLN A 117 -34.79 -16.76 -11.76
C GLN A 117 -33.91 -15.96 -12.71
N VAL A 118 -32.73 -16.46 -13.06
CA VAL A 118 -31.92 -15.86 -14.13
C VAL A 118 -31.56 -16.95 -15.12
N ASN A 119 -32.28 -16.96 -16.23
CA ASN A 119 -32.15 -17.90 -17.35
C ASN A 119 -31.66 -17.23 -18.65
N GLY A 120 -31.40 -15.92 -18.57
CA GLY A 120 -31.04 -15.04 -19.68
C GLY A 120 -31.99 -15.09 -20.88
N ASP A 121 -33.29 -15.29 -20.62
CA ASP A 121 -34.36 -15.07 -21.60
C ASP A 121 -34.72 -13.58 -21.78
N GLY A 122 -34.11 -12.69 -20.99
CA GLY A 122 -34.33 -11.25 -21.00
C GLY A 122 -35.48 -10.76 -20.09
N THR A 123 -36.35 -11.65 -19.61
CA THR A 123 -37.48 -11.34 -18.72
C THR A 123 -37.00 -11.10 -17.29
N ASN A 124 -36.13 -11.99 -16.80
CA ASN A 124 -35.49 -11.88 -15.50
C ASN A 124 -33.98 -11.74 -15.66
N THR A 125 -33.51 -10.50 -15.46
CA THR A 125 -32.12 -10.09 -15.71
C THR A 125 -31.26 -10.26 -14.47
N GLY A 126 -29.96 -10.45 -14.64
CA GLY A 126 -28.97 -10.40 -13.57
C GLY A 126 -29.02 -9.07 -12.81
N ALA A 127 -29.39 -7.97 -13.48
CA ALA A 127 -29.60 -6.68 -12.81
C ALA A 127 -30.71 -6.72 -11.74
N LYS A 128 -31.85 -7.35 -12.04
CA LYS A 128 -32.94 -7.53 -11.06
C LYS A 128 -32.49 -8.44 -9.91
N ALA A 129 -31.81 -9.54 -10.24
CA ALA A 129 -31.26 -10.46 -9.25
C ALA A 129 -30.28 -9.77 -8.30
N ILE A 130 -29.32 -9.00 -8.82
CA ILE A 130 -28.36 -8.28 -8.00
C ILE A 130 -29.02 -7.24 -7.10
N SER A 131 -30.04 -6.54 -7.58
CA SER A 131 -30.81 -5.64 -6.72
C SER A 131 -31.39 -6.40 -5.52
N HIS A 132 -32.09 -7.50 -5.79
CA HIS A 132 -32.67 -8.34 -4.74
C HIS A 132 -31.61 -8.89 -3.77
N ILE A 133 -30.52 -9.46 -4.29
CA ILE A 133 -29.42 -10.01 -3.46
C ILE A 133 -28.77 -8.93 -2.59
N THR A 134 -28.57 -7.73 -3.13
CA THR A 134 -27.95 -6.62 -2.38
C THR A 134 -28.88 -6.09 -1.30
N ASP A 135 -30.20 -6.06 -1.54
CA ASP A 135 -31.20 -5.66 -0.54
C ASP A 135 -31.24 -6.63 0.66
N LEU A 136 -30.93 -7.91 0.43
CA LEU A 136 -30.77 -8.91 1.50
C LEU A 136 -29.44 -8.76 2.26
N CYS A 137 -28.41 -8.21 1.63
CA CYS A 137 -27.08 -8.02 2.20
C CYS A 137 -27.05 -6.83 3.17
N LYS A 138 -27.57 -7.03 4.38
CA LYS A 138 -27.59 -5.99 5.43
C LYS A 138 -26.17 -5.62 5.84
N SER A 139 -25.83 -4.34 5.68
CA SER A 139 -24.58 -3.80 6.21
C SER A 139 -24.64 -3.76 7.74
N PRO A 140 -23.53 -4.06 8.44
CA PRO A 140 -23.48 -3.90 9.89
C PRO A 140 -23.69 -2.42 10.26
N ALA A 141 -24.37 -2.16 11.39
CA ALA A 141 -24.67 -0.80 11.85
C ALA A 141 -23.41 0.08 11.99
N LYS A 142 -22.26 -0.55 12.26
CA LYS A 142 -20.95 0.09 12.26
C LYS A 142 -19.99 -0.70 11.36
N PRO A 143 -19.77 -0.28 10.11
CA PRO A 143 -18.83 -0.96 9.24
C PRO A 143 -17.40 -0.81 9.78
N PRO A 144 -16.58 -1.87 9.74
CA PRO A 144 -15.17 -1.76 10.06
C PRO A 144 -14.46 -0.83 9.07
N ALA A 145 -13.33 -0.26 9.48
CA ALA A 145 -12.49 0.51 8.58
C ALA A 145 -12.00 -0.37 7.42
N LEU A 146 -11.94 0.20 6.22
CA LEU A 146 -11.36 -0.48 5.06
C LEU A 146 -9.84 -0.55 5.22
N THR A 147 -9.31 -1.75 5.45
CA THR A 147 -7.87 -2.01 5.56
C THR A 147 -7.48 -3.22 4.71
N GLY A 148 -6.18 -3.35 4.41
CA GLY A 148 -5.67 -4.51 3.70
C GLY A 148 -5.94 -5.81 4.46
N GLU A 149 -5.78 -5.79 5.78
CA GLU A 149 -5.98 -6.94 6.67
C GLU A 149 -7.45 -7.39 6.67
N LEU A 150 -8.40 -6.45 6.63
CA LEU A 150 -9.81 -6.79 6.52
C LEU A 150 -10.11 -7.53 5.21
N ILE A 151 -9.57 -7.05 4.08
CA ILE A 151 -9.77 -7.69 2.78
C ILE A 151 -9.11 -9.08 2.77
N GLU A 152 -7.88 -9.20 3.27
CA GLU A 152 -7.17 -10.49 3.40
C GLU A 152 -7.96 -11.50 4.22
N ALA A 153 -8.51 -11.08 5.36
CA ALA A 153 -9.34 -11.94 6.21
C ALA A 153 -10.61 -12.43 5.48
N ARG A 154 -11.23 -11.58 4.66
CA ARG A 154 -12.40 -11.96 3.84
C ARG A 154 -12.02 -12.92 2.72
N LEU A 155 -10.89 -12.71 2.05
CA LEU A 155 -10.37 -13.64 1.04
C LEU A 155 -9.99 -15.00 1.66
N ALA A 156 -9.37 -15.01 2.83
CA ALA A 156 -9.05 -16.25 3.54
C ALA A 156 -10.32 -17.04 3.91
N LEU A 157 -11.37 -16.36 4.37
CA LEU A 157 -12.67 -16.98 4.62
C LEU A 157 -13.26 -17.57 3.33
N PHE A 158 -13.25 -16.82 2.23
CA PHE A 158 -13.70 -17.30 0.92
C PHE A 158 -12.97 -18.58 0.48
N HIS A 159 -11.64 -18.59 0.54
CA HIS A 159 -10.87 -19.80 0.20
C HIS A 159 -11.18 -20.97 1.13
N SER A 160 -11.44 -20.70 2.41
CA SER A 160 -11.74 -21.75 3.39
C SER A 160 -13.09 -22.45 3.17
N ILE A 161 -14.00 -21.86 2.39
CA ILE A 161 -15.34 -22.40 2.13
C ILE A 161 -15.48 -23.07 0.76
N LEU A 162 -14.44 -23.02 -0.09
CA LEU A 162 -14.39 -23.80 -1.33
C LEU A 162 -14.49 -25.30 -1.01
N GLY A 163 -15.26 -26.03 -1.81
CA GLY A 163 -15.50 -27.46 -1.72
C GLY A 163 -16.36 -27.93 -0.53
N ARG A 164 -16.95 -27.03 0.26
CA ARG A 164 -17.70 -27.42 1.47
C ARG A 164 -19.09 -28.03 1.22
N HIS A 165 -19.68 -27.84 0.05
CA HIS A 165 -21.05 -28.28 -0.25
C HIS A 165 -21.14 -29.15 -1.52
N PRO A 166 -20.47 -30.32 -1.54
CA PRO A 166 -20.33 -31.14 -2.74
C PRO A 166 -21.58 -31.96 -3.10
N ASN A 167 -22.66 -31.93 -2.32
CA ASN A 167 -23.88 -32.74 -2.51
C ASN A 167 -23.61 -34.21 -2.94
N GLY A 168 -22.66 -34.88 -2.28
CA GLY A 168 -22.28 -36.27 -2.55
C GLY A 168 -21.42 -36.51 -3.78
N GLN A 169 -21.02 -35.46 -4.52
CA GLN A 169 -20.05 -35.56 -5.60
C GLN A 169 -18.65 -35.91 -5.05
N ALA A 170 -17.82 -36.55 -5.87
CA ALA A 170 -16.46 -37.00 -5.49
C ALA A 170 -15.35 -36.58 -6.47
N GLY A 171 -15.66 -35.76 -7.47
CA GLY A 171 -14.67 -35.30 -8.46
C GLY A 171 -13.64 -34.33 -7.87
N ASP A 172 -12.48 -34.25 -8.52
CA ASP A 172 -11.37 -33.40 -8.07
C ASP A 172 -11.70 -31.90 -8.18
N GLU A 173 -12.57 -31.52 -9.11
CA GLU A 173 -13.05 -30.16 -9.34
C GLU A 173 -13.68 -29.51 -8.10
N ILE A 174 -14.27 -30.33 -7.22
CA ILE A 174 -15.01 -29.90 -6.02
C ILE A 174 -14.19 -28.94 -5.16
N ARG A 175 -12.87 -29.15 -5.08
CA ARG A 175 -11.95 -28.34 -4.27
C ARG A 175 -11.92 -26.87 -4.70
N TYR A 176 -12.41 -26.57 -5.91
CA TYR A 176 -12.46 -25.25 -6.53
C TYR A 176 -13.89 -24.73 -6.69
N VAL A 177 -14.89 -25.42 -6.15
CA VAL A 177 -16.30 -25.03 -6.27
C VAL A 177 -16.78 -24.30 -5.01
N LEU A 178 -17.45 -23.17 -5.17
CA LEU A 178 -18.16 -22.49 -4.10
C LEU A 178 -19.67 -22.74 -4.23
N GLY A 179 -20.35 -23.16 -3.17
CA GLY A 179 -21.82 -23.32 -3.15
C GLY A 179 -22.28 -24.76 -3.39
N LYS A 180 -23.59 -24.94 -3.61
CA LYS A 180 -24.24 -26.25 -3.78
C LYS A 180 -23.85 -26.85 -5.13
N TYR A 181 -23.09 -27.93 -5.12
CA TYR A 181 -22.60 -28.58 -6.33
C TYR A 181 -23.23 -29.96 -6.52
N SER A 182 -23.97 -30.17 -7.60
CA SER A 182 -24.57 -31.48 -7.90
C SER A 182 -24.61 -31.75 -9.40
N GLY A 183 -24.71 -33.03 -9.77
CA GLY A 183 -24.73 -33.44 -11.19
C GLY A 183 -23.54 -32.90 -11.99
N SER A 184 -22.40 -32.72 -11.32
CA SER A 184 -21.14 -32.21 -11.87
C SER A 184 -21.21 -30.86 -12.61
N GLN A 185 -22.10 -29.95 -12.20
CA GLN A 185 -22.30 -28.66 -12.89
C GLN A 185 -22.74 -27.53 -11.95
N CYS A 186 -22.45 -26.29 -12.36
CA CYS A 186 -22.93 -25.06 -11.73
C CYS A 186 -23.80 -24.27 -12.71
N ASP A 187 -24.97 -24.80 -13.06
CA ASP A 187 -25.87 -24.16 -14.01
C ASP A 187 -27.10 -23.50 -13.35
N GLY A 188 -27.27 -23.63 -12.03
CA GLY A 188 -28.41 -23.10 -11.29
C GLY A 188 -29.71 -23.92 -11.39
N ALA A 189 -29.67 -25.17 -11.85
CA ALA A 189 -30.75 -26.12 -11.60
C ALA A 189 -30.80 -26.53 -10.12
N SER A 190 -31.70 -27.47 -9.78
CA SER A 190 -31.93 -27.91 -8.39
C SER A 190 -30.62 -28.35 -7.73
N GLU A 191 -30.24 -27.69 -6.64
CA GLU A 191 -28.99 -27.94 -5.90
C GLU A 191 -27.71 -27.71 -6.73
N GLN A 192 -27.73 -26.77 -7.68
CA GLN A 192 -26.59 -26.41 -8.54
C GLN A 192 -26.25 -24.91 -8.49
N ASN A 193 -26.62 -24.25 -7.38
CA ASN A 193 -26.30 -22.85 -7.11
C ASN A 193 -24.87 -22.76 -6.59
N CYS A 194 -23.93 -22.73 -7.52
CA CYS A 194 -22.50 -22.73 -7.24
C CYS A 194 -21.71 -21.94 -8.27
N VAL A 195 -20.42 -21.77 -8.00
CA VAL A 195 -19.42 -21.19 -8.89
C VAL A 195 -18.26 -22.16 -9.00
N ASN A 196 -17.95 -22.63 -10.21
CA ASN A 196 -16.84 -23.53 -10.46
C ASN A 196 -15.60 -22.78 -10.98
N TYR A 197 -14.59 -22.62 -10.12
CA TYR A 197 -13.33 -21.91 -10.42
C TYR A 197 -12.21 -22.79 -11.00
N VAL A 198 -12.48 -24.02 -11.46
CA VAL A 198 -11.44 -24.92 -11.99
C VAL A 198 -10.58 -24.24 -13.05
N ALA A 199 -11.19 -23.60 -14.05
CA ALA A 199 -10.48 -22.91 -15.14
C ALA A 199 -9.58 -21.76 -14.65
N GLN A 200 -9.86 -21.19 -13.47
CA GLN A 200 -9.08 -20.09 -12.87
C GLN A 200 -7.98 -20.60 -11.94
N LEU A 201 -8.24 -21.67 -11.18
CA LEU A 201 -7.39 -22.13 -10.08
C LEU A 201 -6.52 -23.35 -10.42
N THR A 202 -6.76 -23.99 -11.57
CA THR A 202 -5.88 -25.04 -12.11
C THR A 202 -5.04 -24.50 -13.27
N PRO A 203 -3.81 -25.00 -13.51
CA PRO A 203 -3.02 -24.60 -14.66
C PRO A 203 -3.78 -24.81 -15.98
N PRO A 204 -3.73 -23.85 -16.94
CA PRO A 204 -2.89 -22.65 -16.97
C PRO A 204 -3.52 -21.38 -16.36
N GLY A 205 -4.59 -21.52 -15.57
CA GLY A 205 -5.30 -20.42 -14.93
C GLY A 205 -4.38 -19.49 -14.10
N THR A 206 -4.72 -18.20 -14.10
CA THR A 206 -3.95 -17.14 -13.42
C THR A 206 -4.61 -16.64 -12.13
N GLY A 207 -5.55 -17.42 -11.59
CA GLY A 207 -6.37 -17.06 -10.44
C GLY A 207 -7.68 -16.37 -10.83
N ILE A 208 -8.46 -16.05 -9.80
CA ILE A 208 -9.78 -15.43 -9.92
C ILE A 208 -9.59 -13.92 -10.16
N THR A 209 -10.21 -13.38 -11.21
CA THR A 209 -9.94 -12.00 -11.64
C THR A 209 -10.38 -10.97 -10.60
N TRP A 210 -11.58 -11.12 -10.01
CA TRP A 210 -12.02 -10.21 -8.95
C TRP A 210 -11.14 -10.33 -7.70
N GLU A 211 -10.64 -11.52 -7.37
CA GLU A 211 -9.74 -11.73 -6.23
C GLU A 211 -8.41 -11.03 -6.46
N ASN A 212 -7.82 -11.17 -7.65
CA ASN A 212 -6.58 -10.49 -8.02
C ASN A 212 -6.73 -8.96 -7.87
N LYS A 213 -7.90 -8.41 -8.21
CA LYS A 213 -8.21 -7.00 -7.99
C LYS A 213 -8.33 -6.64 -6.51
N MET A 214 -8.91 -7.51 -5.67
CA MET A 214 -8.90 -7.31 -4.22
C MET A 214 -7.47 -7.34 -3.65
N ARG A 215 -6.58 -8.18 -4.18
CA ARG A 215 -5.14 -8.21 -3.82
C ARG A 215 -4.40 -6.94 -4.27
N ASP A 216 -4.69 -6.44 -5.46
CA ASP A 216 -4.19 -5.14 -5.93
C ASP A 216 -4.59 -3.99 -4.99
N ALA A 217 -5.81 -4.04 -4.42
CA ALA A 217 -6.29 -3.06 -3.46
C ALA A 217 -5.58 -3.17 -2.10
N ILE A 218 -5.32 -4.40 -1.63
CA ILE A 218 -4.55 -4.65 -0.40
C ILE A 218 -3.18 -3.99 -0.47
N GLU A 219 -2.44 -4.20 -1.56
CA GLU A 219 -1.10 -3.61 -1.74
C GLU A 219 -1.13 -2.08 -1.73
N LYS A 220 -2.15 -1.48 -2.35
CA LYS A 220 -2.31 -0.02 -2.37
C LYS A 220 -2.65 0.57 -1.00
N LEU A 221 -3.47 -0.13 -0.21
CA LEU A 221 -3.78 0.26 1.17
C LEU A 221 -2.53 0.18 2.06
N LYS A 222 -1.76 -0.91 1.98
CA LYS A 222 -0.51 -1.09 2.73
C LYS A 222 0.55 -0.06 2.35
N ALA A 223 0.71 0.21 1.05
CA ALA A 223 1.61 1.25 0.56
C ALA A 223 1.21 2.65 1.07
N GLY A 224 -0.09 2.97 1.04
CA GLY A 224 -0.62 4.23 1.55
C GLY A 224 -0.41 4.41 3.06
N GLN A 225 -0.59 3.35 3.84
CA GLN A 225 -0.35 3.37 5.29
C GLN A 225 1.14 3.59 5.60
N THR A 226 2.02 2.89 4.89
CA THR A 226 3.48 3.01 5.04
C THR A 226 3.95 4.42 4.68
N ALA A 227 3.49 4.95 3.54
CA ALA A 227 3.81 6.30 3.10
C ALA A 227 3.25 7.38 4.06
N SER A 228 2.05 7.16 4.62
CA SER A 228 1.49 8.04 5.66
C SER A 228 2.32 8.09 6.94
N ALA A 229 2.89 6.95 7.36
CA ALA A 229 3.80 6.89 8.50
C ALA A 229 5.10 7.65 8.21
N ALA A 230 5.68 7.46 7.02
CA ALA A 230 6.86 8.19 6.56
C ALA A 230 6.60 9.71 6.52
N LEU A 231 5.45 10.15 6.00
CA LEU A 231 5.06 11.57 6.00
C LEU A 231 5.03 12.18 7.40
N ARG A 232 4.41 11.49 8.37
CA ARG A 232 4.39 11.95 9.76
C ARG A 232 5.81 12.07 10.32
N HIS A 233 6.66 11.09 10.03
CA HIS A 233 8.05 11.08 10.47
C HIS A 233 8.85 12.26 9.87
N TYR A 234 8.83 12.43 8.55
CA TYR A 234 9.54 13.53 7.88
C TYR A 234 9.02 14.89 8.32
N ARG A 235 7.71 15.04 8.54
CA ARG A 235 7.13 16.27 9.07
C ARG A 235 7.69 16.62 10.45
N GLN A 236 7.90 15.64 11.33
CA GLN A 236 8.50 15.91 12.64
C GLN A 236 9.98 16.28 12.53
N GLN A 237 10.74 15.59 11.68
CA GLN A 237 12.14 15.95 11.46
C GLN A 237 12.30 17.37 10.89
N LEU A 238 11.49 17.75 9.90
CA LEU A 238 11.50 19.12 9.36
C LEU A 238 11.17 20.17 10.42
N LYS A 239 10.22 19.89 11.33
CA LYS A 239 9.92 20.78 12.47
C LYS A 239 11.11 20.91 13.42
N ASN A 240 11.79 19.81 13.71
CA ASN A 240 12.96 19.80 14.57
C ASN A 240 14.11 20.61 13.95
N LEU A 241 14.39 20.43 12.65
CA LEU A 241 15.39 21.22 11.94
C LEU A 241 15.06 22.72 11.98
N ALA A 242 13.80 23.09 11.76
CA ALA A 242 13.35 24.48 11.85
C ALA A 242 13.52 25.06 13.26
N LEU A 243 13.22 24.27 14.30
CA LEU A 243 13.41 24.67 15.69
C LEU A 243 14.91 24.83 16.02
N THR A 244 15.74 23.89 15.62
CA THR A 244 17.20 23.96 15.81
C THR A 244 17.78 25.18 15.12
N ALA A 245 17.39 25.45 13.86
CA ALA A 245 17.86 26.64 13.14
C ALA A 245 17.48 27.94 13.86
N ARG A 246 16.26 28.01 14.40
CA ARG A 246 15.81 29.14 15.22
C ARG A 246 16.63 29.27 16.50
N ASN A 247 16.84 28.18 17.23
CA ASN A 247 17.62 28.19 18.47
C ASN A 247 19.08 28.59 18.22
N THR A 248 19.71 28.10 17.14
CA THR A 248 21.05 28.53 16.71
C THR A 248 21.10 30.03 16.45
N TYR A 249 20.09 30.57 15.75
CA TYR A 249 20.00 32.01 15.49
C TYR A 249 19.84 32.83 16.78
N GLU A 250 18.98 32.39 17.70
CA GLU A 250 18.77 33.05 18.99
C GLU A 250 19.99 32.97 19.89
N ALA A 251 20.69 31.83 19.95
CA ALA A 251 21.93 31.68 20.71
C ALA A 251 23.03 32.62 20.20
N ALA A 252 23.16 32.78 18.88
CA ALA A 252 24.11 33.71 18.27
C ALA A 252 23.84 35.19 18.59
N LYS A 253 22.60 35.55 18.98
CA LYS A 253 22.26 36.91 19.43
C LYS A 253 22.69 37.18 20.87
N LEU A 254 22.76 36.13 21.69
CA LEU A 254 23.08 36.22 23.11
C LEU A 254 24.58 36.02 23.40
N ALA A 255 25.36 35.50 22.44
CA ALA A 255 26.78 35.22 22.62
C ALA A 255 27.65 36.48 22.68
N THR A 256 28.41 36.64 23.77
CA THR A 256 29.48 37.64 23.94
C THR A 256 30.82 37.12 23.39
N GLU A 257 31.78 38.04 23.18
CA GLU A 257 33.14 37.70 22.73
C GLU A 257 33.78 36.61 23.61
N GLY A 258 34.38 35.59 22.98
CA GLY A 258 35.02 34.46 23.66
C GLY A 258 34.15 33.22 23.90
N THR A 259 32.83 33.27 23.66
CA THR A 259 31.96 32.09 23.80
C THR A 259 31.82 31.39 22.45
N THR A 260 32.56 30.31 22.19
CA THR A 260 32.25 29.45 21.04
C THR A 260 30.89 28.81 21.30
N LEU A 261 29.91 29.09 20.42
CA LEU A 261 28.69 28.30 20.41
C LEU A 261 29.12 26.85 20.19
N PRO A 262 28.73 25.91 21.07
CA PRO A 262 28.89 24.50 20.75
C PRO A 262 28.23 24.31 19.39
N LEU A 263 28.91 23.60 18.48
CA LEU A 263 28.20 23.00 17.36
C LEU A 263 26.97 22.33 18.00
N PRO A 264 25.74 22.60 17.52
CA PRO A 264 24.66 21.71 17.89
C PRO A 264 25.16 20.33 17.52
N GLN A 265 25.19 19.44 18.51
CA GLN A 265 25.28 18.03 18.20
C GLN A 265 24.05 17.75 17.34
N THR A 266 24.25 17.75 16.02
CA THR A 266 23.35 17.08 15.08
C THR A 266 23.51 15.59 15.34
N THR A 267 23.02 15.18 16.50
CA THR A 267 22.80 13.79 16.85
C THR A 267 21.79 13.77 18.00
N PRO A 268 20.51 13.77 17.63
CA PRO A 268 19.63 12.69 18.03
C PRO A 268 19.56 11.77 16.81
N GLY A 269 20.32 10.68 16.91
CA GLY A 269 20.34 9.55 15.98
C GLY A 269 19.84 9.84 14.56
N VAL A 270 20.77 9.91 13.61
CA VAL A 270 20.64 8.94 12.52
C VAL A 270 20.30 7.64 13.23
N VAL A 271 19.14 7.05 12.93
CA VAL A 271 18.94 5.65 13.28
C VAL A 271 20.13 4.97 12.64
N GLU A 272 21.16 4.73 13.45
CA GLU A 272 22.15 3.70 13.27
C GLU A 272 21.33 2.57 12.69
N ILE A 273 21.65 2.19 11.46
CA ILE A 273 20.84 1.23 10.74
C ILE A 273 20.82 -0.01 11.64
N THR A 274 19.74 -0.21 12.40
CA THR A 274 19.56 -1.35 13.32
C THR A 274 19.22 -2.58 12.51
N GLU A 275 19.93 -2.77 11.39
CA GLU A 275 19.93 -4.02 10.68
C GLU A 275 20.88 -4.93 11.44
N THR A 276 20.31 -5.81 12.25
CA THR A 276 21.03 -6.92 12.88
C THR A 276 20.97 -8.13 11.96
N ASP A 277 21.78 -9.16 12.20
CA ASP A 277 21.62 -10.42 11.47
C ASP A 277 20.16 -10.92 11.52
N THR A 278 19.48 -10.73 12.65
CA THR A 278 18.07 -11.05 12.85
C THR A 278 17.08 -10.29 11.95
N THR A 279 17.38 -9.07 11.53
CA THR A 279 16.50 -8.30 10.62
C THR A 279 16.87 -8.52 9.16
N CYS A 280 18.15 -8.75 8.86
CA CYS A 280 18.60 -9.21 7.55
C CYS A 280 18.02 -10.59 7.20
N GLU A 281 17.99 -11.52 8.16
CA GLU A 281 17.44 -12.87 7.95
C GLU A 281 15.95 -12.83 7.58
N LYS A 282 15.19 -11.86 8.10
CA LYS A 282 13.76 -11.68 7.78
C LYS A 282 13.49 -11.21 6.35
N LYS A 283 14.51 -10.73 5.62
CA LYS A 283 14.38 -10.26 4.23
C LYS A 283 14.43 -11.40 3.21
N GLY A 284 14.73 -12.63 3.63
CA GLY A 284 14.88 -13.78 2.75
C GLY A 284 16.14 -13.71 1.88
N THR A 285 16.41 -14.77 1.14
CA THR A 285 17.53 -14.84 0.18
C THR A 285 17.13 -14.30 -1.20
N GLY A 286 18.12 -13.88 -2.00
CA GLY A 286 17.91 -13.35 -3.35
C GLY A 286 17.82 -11.82 -3.41
N ASP A 287 17.06 -11.28 -4.37
CA ASP A 287 17.02 -9.85 -4.70
C ASP A 287 16.46 -8.94 -3.59
N ALA A 288 15.80 -9.53 -2.59
CA ALA A 288 15.31 -8.84 -1.40
C ALA A 288 16.42 -8.54 -0.37
N CYS A 289 17.55 -9.27 -0.43
CA CYS A 289 18.70 -9.09 0.46
C CYS A 289 19.62 -7.96 -0.04
N LYS A 290 19.14 -6.72 0.04
CA LYS A 290 19.88 -5.51 -0.39
C LYS A 290 20.76 -4.93 0.74
N PRO A 291 21.82 -4.18 0.40
CA PRO A 291 22.65 -3.48 1.38
C PRO A 291 21.82 -2.65 2.38
N PRO A 292 22.17 -2.65 3.68
CA PRO A 292 23.43 -3.14 4.27
C PRO A 292 23.53 -4.65 4.52
N CYS A 293 22.52 -5.45 4.17
CA CYS A 293 22.59 -6.90 4.22
C CYS A 293 23.24 -7.49 2.95
N LYS A 294 23.81 -8.68 3.02
CA LYS A 294 24.30 -9.47 1.88
C LYS A 294 23.93 -10.94 2.06
N VAL A 295 23.78 -11.65 0.96
CA VAL A 295 23.66 -13.11 0.98
C VAL A 295 25.03 -13.71 1.26
N GLU A 296 25.13 -14.56 2.28
CA GLU A 296 26.29 -15.40 2.55
C GLU A 296 25.92 -16.87 2.36
N GLY A 297 26.82 -17.66 1.77
CA GLY A 297 26.58 -19.08 1.42
C GLY A 297 26.07 -19.27 -0.01
N THR A 298 26.05 -20.52 -0.48
CA THR A 298 25.57 -20.92 -1.80
C THR A 298 24.55 -22.05 -1.69
N GLY A 299 23.57 -22.11 -2.59
CA GLY A 299 22.54 -23.15 -2.57
C GLY A 299 21.58 -23.04 -1.39
N LYS A 300 21.25 -24.18 -0.74
CA LYS A 300 20.24 -24.28 0.33
C LYS A 300 20.68 -23.65 1.66
N ASP A 301 21.96 -23.35 1.82
CA ASP A 301 22.54 -22.76 3.03
C ASP A 301 22.71 -21.24 2.94
N ALA A 302 22.23 -20.62 1.84
CA ALA A 302 22.26 -19.17 1.67
C ALA A 302 21.43 -18.48 2.76
N LYS A 303 22.00 -17.46 3.42
CA LYS A 303 21.31 -16.62 4.40
C LYS A 303 21.61 -15.16 4.17
N CYS A 304 20.63 -14.30 4.37
CA CYS A 304 20.81 -12.86 4.31
C CYS A 304 21.32 -12.37 5.67
N LYS A 305 22.57 -11.90 5.71
CA LYS A 305 23.26 -11.45 6.93
C LYS A 305 23.81 -10.04 6.77
N LEU A 306 24.15 -9.39 7.88
CA LEU A 306 24.71 -8.06 7.86
C LEU A 306 26.09 -8.05 7.19
N ASN A 307 26.28 -7.15 6.22
CA ASN A 307 27.58 -6.97 5.59
C ASN A 307 28.48 -6.09 6.46
N LYS A 308 29.31 -6.71 7.30
CA LYS A 308 30.22 -6.03 8.24
C LYS A 308 31.19 -5.03 7.58
N GLU A 309 31.64 -5.27 6.34
CA GLU A 309 32.52 -4.34 5.62
C GLU A 309 31.76 -3.12 5.07
N LYS A 310 30.51 -3.30 4.60
CA LYS A 310 29.68 -2.19 4.15
C LYS A 310 29.10 -1.39 5.31
N ALA A 311 28.82 -2.04 6.44
CA ALA A 311 28.48 -1.38 7.70
C ALA A 311 29.64 -0.49 8.18
N LYS A 312 30.86 -1.04 8.23
CA LYS A 312 32.07 -0.26 8.57
C LYS A 312 32.40 0.86 7.59
N LYS A 313 32.25 0.67 6.26
CA LYS A 313 32.44 1.77 5.29
C LYS A 313 31.37 2.87 5.37
N LEU A 314 30.21 2.56 5.95
CA LEU A 314 29.18 3.55 6.26
C LEU A 314 29.55 4.31 7.55
N GLU A 315 30.15 3.64 8.52
CA GLU A 315 30.69 4.23 9.77
C GLU A 315 31.95 5.08 9.52
N GLU A 316 32.92 4.61 8.70
CA GLU A 316 34.19 5.33 8.42
C GLU A 316 33.98 6.58 7.54
N LYS A 317 32.94 6.62 6.69
CA LYS A 317 32.55 7.85 5.97
C LYS A 317 32.00 8.95 6.90
N THR A 318 31.74 8.61 8.15
CA THR A 318 31.28 9.53 9.20
C THR A 318 32.44 10.12 10.00
N GLU A 319 33.67 9.60 9.89
CA GLU A 319 34.80 9.98 10.77
C GLU A 319 35.91 10.80 10.10
N GLN A 320 35.91 11.02 8.78
CA GLN A 320 36.87 11.95 8.15
C GLN A 320 36.26 13.33 7.89
N LYS A 321 36.34 14.20 8.91
CA LYS A 321 36.72 15.62 8.75
C LYS A 321 36.98 16.24 10.12
N ASP A 322 38.20 16.10 10.62
CA ASP A 322 38.81 17.10 11.48
C ASP A 322 40.33 17.21 11.21
N GLY A 323 40.78 18.44 10.94
CA GLY A 323 42.15 19.00 11.03
C GLY A 323 43.35 18.42 10.27
N GLY A 324 43.99 19.23 9.38
CA GLY A 324 45.39 19.00 8.95
C GLY A 324 45.96 19.73 7.72
N ASP A 325 45.96 21.07 7.75
CA ASP A 325 46.80 22.11 7.09
C ASP A 325 47.58 21.96 5.73
N SER A 326 47.59 23.10 5.01
CA SER A 326 48.56 23.66 4.03
C SER A 326 48.70 23.07 2.61
N LYS A 327 48.06 23.73 1.61
CA LYS A 327 48.76 24.41 0.49
C LYS A 327 47.81 25.24 -0.40
N THR A 328 48.32 26.40 -0.79
CA THR A 328 47.80 27.44 -1.68
C THR A 328 47.37 27.00 -3.08
N THR A 329 46.20 27.46 -3.57
CA THR A 329 46.02 28.04 -4.93
C THR A 329 44.69 28.77 -5.12
N ASN A 330 44.74 29.93 -5.79
CA ASN A 330 43.62 30.78 -6.21
C ASN A 330 42.64 30.06 -7.16
N THR A 331 41.37 30.50 -7.24
CA THR A 331 40.74 31.09 -8.46
C THR A 331 39.29 31.55 -8.18
N THR A 332 38.99 32.74 -8.70
CA THR A 332 37.74 33.48 -8.91
C THR A 332 36.55 32.68 -9.46
N GLY A 333 35.32 33.06 -9.08
CA GLY A 333 34.12 32.69 -9.84
C GLY A 333 32.79 32.91 -9.10
N SER A 334 32.27 34.13 -9.10
CA SER A 334 30.89 34.46 -8.74
C SER A 334 29.90 33.64 -9.58
N ASN A 335 28.88 33.04 -8.97
CA ASN A 335 27.58 32.82 -9.60
C ASN A 335 26.45 32.87 -8.57
N SER A 336 25.53 33.79 -8.85
CA SER A 336 24.26 34.02 -8.17
C SER A 336 23.31 32.84 -8.36
N PHE A 337 22.85 32.22 -7.27
CA PHE A 337 21.70 31.35 -7.29
C PHE A 337 20.48 32.08 -6.72
N LEU A 338 19.54 32.37 -7.62
CA LEU A 338 18.18 32.84 -7.35
C LEU A 338 17.44 31.78 -6.53
N ILE A 339 17.27 32.02 -5.24
CA ILE A 339 16.40 31.21 -4.38
C ILE A 339 14.95 31.58 -4.72
N LYS A 340 14.22 30.64 -5.33
CA LYS A 340 12.80 30.78 -5.67
C LYS A 340 11.98 31.03 -4.40
N THR A 341 11.34 32.19 -4.35
CA THR A 341 10.54 32.77 -3.25
C THR A 341 9.30 31.95 -2.83
N SER A 342 9.04 30.76 -3.40
CA SER A 342 7.76 30.06 -3.21
C SER A 342 7.65 29.20 -1.94
N LEU A 343 8.72 29.05 -1.15
CA LEU A 343 8.69 28.28 0.11
C LEU A 343 8.28 29.13 1.32
N LEU A 344 8.29 30.47 1.20
CA LEU A 344 7.97 31.37 2.32
C LEU A 344 6.47 31.64 2.52
N THR A 345 5.63 31.35 1.53
CA THR A 345 4.18 31.64 1.61
C THR A 345 3.35 30.50 2.24
N LEU A 346 3.88 29.29 2.38
CA LEU A 346 3.13 28.16 2.97
C LEU A 346 3.09 28.18 4.51
N ALA A 347 3.89 29.04 5.15
CA ALA A 347 3.87 29.21 6.61
C ALA A 347 2.66 30.01 7.12
N PHE A 348 1.88 30.65 6.23
CA PHE A 348 0.77 31.53 6.62
C PHE A 348 -0.64 30.91 6.52
N LEU A 349 -0.78 29.66 6.07
CA LEU A 349 -2.10 28.99 5.90
C LEU A 349 -2.36 27.85 6.90
N LEU A 350 -1.59 27.77 7.99
CA LEU A 350 -1.76 26.74 9.03
C LEU A 350 -2.01 27.33 10.43
N PHE A 351 -2.62 28.51 10.50
CA PHE A 351 -3.26 29.05 11.71
C PHE A 351 -4.72 29.39 11.43
#